data_AF-A0A937WZB0-F1
#
_entry.id   AF-A0A937WZB0-F1
#
_cell.length_a   1.000
_cell.length_b   1.000
_cell.length_c   1.000
_cell.angle_alpha   90.00
_cell.angle_beta   90.00
_cell.angle_gamma   90.00
#
_symmetry.space_group_name_H-M   'P 1'
#
loop_
_entity.id
_entity.type
_entity.pdbx_description
1 polymer ?
#
loop_
_entity_poly.entity_id
_entity_poly.type
_entity_poly.pdbx_seq_one_letter_code
_entity_poly.pdbx_strand_id
1 'polypeptide(L)'
;MQNILLWAACLCIFSSTTAHAALPDSMTTVSAAIDSALLPANSKGEIDFVFDIAGFKGVNGETYGELYCLFRPSQFVLEERKDKLFQANFAIDVTVRDEKGTVVRTASQQRTFETDRPIVINRRGEERVKLDLIGVSVSPGVYRVEMTVKDLNAKREGVAVKTFMADPYYEGGLMISDLQFSTQIKPEATPVRFGKNELLVIPNPMRIFEKWVETPGDSTFKSKTMYVYFEMYGLSPGTSEMPATYNVSYRL
;
A
#
# COMPACT_ATOMS: atom_id res chain seq x y z
N MET A 1 -20.65 -24.00 5.78
CA MET A 1 -20.63 -22.62 6.31
C MET A 1 -20.16 -21.72 5.19
N GLN A 2 -21.08 -20.92 4.63
CA GLN A 2 -20.86 -20.11 3.44
C GLN A 2 -20.78 -18.67 3.93
N ASN A 3 -19.57 -18.09 3.93
CA ASN A 3 -19.36 -16.69 4.32
C ASN A 3 -19.92 -15.80 3.21
N ILE A 4 -20.99 -15.06 3.52
CA ILE A 4 -21.56 -14.06 2.61
C ILE A 4 -20.88 -12.73 2.94
N LEU A 5 -20.04 -12.25 2.03
CA LEU A 5 -19.41 -10.92 2.07
C LEU A 5 -20.24 -9.96 1.20
N LEU A 6 -20.65 -8.82 1.77
CA LEU A 6 -21.26 -7.70 1.04
C LEU A 6 -20.19 -6.63 0.76
N TRP A 7 -20.16 -6.12 -0.48
CA TRP A 7 -19.17 -5.13 -0.92
C TRP A 7 -19.83 -3.77 -1.20
N ALA A 8 -19.17 -2.68 -0.82
CA ALA A 8 -19.57 -1.31 -1.14
C ALA A 8 -18.42 -0.53 -1.81
N ALA A 9 -18.70 0.14 -2.92
CA ALA A 9 -17.80 1.11 -3.54
C ALA A 9 -18.39 2.52 -3.34
N CYS A 10 -17.63 3.43 -2.72
CA CYS A 10 -18.08 4.80 -2.45
C CYS A 10 -17.31 5.82 -3.30
N LEU A 11 -18.03 6.82 -3.83
CA LEU A 11 -17.51 7.98 -4.54
C LEU A 11 -17.56 9.20 -3.59
N CYS A 12 -16.43 9.84 -3.31
CA CYS A 12 -16.34 10.98 -2.39
C CYS A 12 -16.37 12.32 -3.14
N ILE A 13 -17.14 13.31 -2.64
CA ILE A 13 -17.10 14.72 -3.06
C ILE A 13 -16.66 15.56 -1.84
N PHE A 14 -15.70 16.47 -2.02
CA PHE A 14 -15.09 17.24 -0.93
C PHE A 14 -15.67 18.66 -0.82
N SER A 15 -15.84 19.15 0.41
CA SER A 15 -15.94 20.59 0.72
C SER A 15 -15.15 20.87 2.01
N SER A 16 -14.36 21.95 2.01
CA SER A 16 -13.48 22.32 3.13
C SER A 16 -14.05 23.48 3.94
N THR A 17 -14.01 23.35 5.26
CA THR A 17 -14.11 24.48 6.19
C THR A 17 -13.02 24.33 7.25
N THR A 18 -12.19 25.36 7.40
CA THR A 18 -11.06 25.40 8.33
C THR A 18 -11.47 26.09 9.62
N ALA A 19 -11.23 25.42 10.75
CA ALA A 19 -11.17 26.06 12.07
C ALA A 19 -9.87 25.60 12.74
N HIS A 20 -8.97 26.53 13.02
CA HIS A 20 -7.69 26.30 13.70
C HIS A 20 -7.85 26.56 15.20
N ALA A 21 -7.58 25.54 16.02
CA ALA A 21 -7.30 25.70 17.44
C ALA A 21 -5.95 25.03 17.73
N ALA A 22 -5.05 25.75 18.39
CA ALA A 22 -3.72 25.26 18.73
C ALA A 22 -3.79 24.19 19.84
N LEU A 23 -3.07 23.07 19.65
CA LEU A 23 -3.01 21.94 20.60
C LEU A 23 -1.72 21.98 21.43
N PRO A 24 -1.73 21.46 22.68
CA PRO A 24 -0.59 21.47 23.62
C PRO A 24 0.55 20.49 23.26
N ASP A 25 1.76 20.77 23.75
CA ASP A 25 3.04 20.14 23.34
C ASP A 25 3.15 18.61 23.44
N SER A 26 2.37 17.95 24.31
CA SER A 26 2.34 16.46 24.38
C SER A 26 1.52 15.83 23.25
N MET A 27 0.68 16.60 22.56
CA MET A 27 -0.01 16.17 21.33
C MET A 27 0.83 16.40 20.08
N THR A 28 1.86 17.23 20.13
CA THR A 28 2.70 17.53 18.97
C THR A 28 3.52 16.33 18.51
N THR A 29 4.01 15.50 19.45
CA THR A 29 4.75 14.26 19.14
C THR A 29 3.85 13.13 18.66
N VAL A 30 2.66 12.98 19.24
CA VAL A 30 1.64 12.02 18.78
C VAL A 30 1.09 12.41 17.40
N SER A 31 0.86 13.71 17.16
CA SER A 31 0.45 14.24 15.86
C SER A 31 1.48 13.94 14.78
N ALA A 32 2.77 14.16 15.04
CA ALA A 32 3.83 13.89 14.05
C ALA A 32 3.96 12.38 13.74
N ALA A 33 3.80 11.51 14.73
CA ALA A 33 3.78 10.06 14.53
C ALA A 33 2.57 9.62 13.68
N ILE A 34 1.39 10.18 13.95
CA ILE A 34 0.17 9.95 13.16
C ILE A 34 0.35 10.48 11.73
N ASP A 35 0.86 11.70 11.54
CA ASP A 35 1.07 12.29 10.22
C ASP A 35 2.04 11.46 9.35
N SER A 36 3.10 10.90 9.95
CA SER A 36 4.01 9.97 9.27
C SER A 36 3.38 8.61 8.95
N ALA A 37 2.41 8.14 9.75
CA ALA A 37 1.65 6.93 9.45
C ALA A 37 0.67 7.17 8.30
N LEU A 38 0.16 8.39 8.15
CA LEU A 38 -0.84 8.73 7.13
C LEU A 38 -0.25 8.88 5.73
N LEU A 39 1.01 9.28 5.57
CA LEU A 39 1.59 9.55 4.24
C LEU A 39 2.47 8.39 3.74
N PRO A 40 2.49 8.11 2.44
CA PRO A 40 3.45 7.17 1.85
C PRO A 40 4.90 7.56 2.21
N ALA A 41 5.75 6.56 2.39
CA ALA A 41 7.15 6.77 2.70
C ALA A 41 8.01 6.72 1.43
N ASN A 42 8.78 7.77 1.20
CA ASN A 42 9.80 7.81 0.15
C ASN A 42 11.11 7.22 0.66
N SER A 43 11.83 6.51 -0.20
CA SER A 43 13.14 5.97 0.12
C SER A 43 14.23 7.04 0.15
N LYS A 44 15.34 6.67 0.78
CA LYS A 44 16.64 7.33 0.70
C LYS A 44 17.67 6.31 0.22
N GLY A 45 18.75 6.77 -0.41
CA GLY A 45 19.81 5.91 -0.92
C GLY A 45 19.89 5.92 -2.44
N GLU A 46 20.40 4.84 -3.02
CA GLU A 46 20.70 4.75 -4.46
C GLU A 46 19.54 4.20 -5.30
N ILE A 47 18.54 3.58 -4.64
CA ILE A 47 17.30 3.12 -5.27
C ILE A 47 16.14 3.95 -4.73
N ASP A 48 15.53 4.75 -5.60
CA ASP A 48 14.35 5.55 -5.29
C ASP A 48 13.06 4.71 -5.45
N PHE A 49 12.28 4.63 -4.39
CA PHE A 49 10.99 3.97 -4.36
C PHE A 49 10.07 4.62 -3.33
N VAL A 50 8.78 4.42 -3.52
CA VAL A 50 7.75 4.80 -2.54
C VAL A 50 7.12 3.53 -2.01
N PHE A 51 6.83 3.48 -0.72
CA PHE A 51 5.98 2.43 -0.18
C PHE A 51 4.88 2.96 0.73
N ASP A 52 3.79 2.21 0.77
CA ASP A 52 2.69 2.42 1.70
C ASP A 52 2.27 1.07 2.30
N ILE A 53 1.52 1.10 3.40
CA ILE A 53 1.08 -0.10 4.12
C ILE A 53 -0.41 0.00 4.43
N ALA A 54 -1.11 -1.14 4.36
CA ALA A 54 -2.46 -1.29 4.87
C ALA A 54 -2.54 -2.56 5.75
N GLY A 55 -3.08 -2.42 6.94
CA GLY A 55 -3.37 -3.50 7.88
C GLY A 55 -4.73 -4.14 7.62
N PHE A 56 -4.76 -5.46 7.64
CA PHE A 56 -5.94 -6.31 7.53
C PHE A 56 -6.00 -7.29 8.71
N LYS A 57 -7.16 -7.90 8.93
CA LYS A 57 -7.28 -8.97 9.93
C LYS A 57 -6.37 -10.15 9.56
N GLY A 58 -5.42 -10.45 10.44
CA GLY A 58 -4.54 -11.60 10.32
C GLY A 58 -5.08 -12.84 11.04
N VAL A 59 -4.23 -13.86 11.13
CA VAL A 59 -4.50 -15.09 11.90
C VAL A 59 -4.12 -14.91 13.36
N ASN A 60 -4.73 -15.68 14.27
CA ASN A 60 -4.35 -15.73 15.69
C ASN A 60 -4.35 -14.36 16.41
N GLY A 61 -5.23 -13.44 16.00
CA GLY A 61 -5.32 -12.09 16.59
C GLY A 61 -4.21 -11.13 16.16
N GLU A 62 -3.36 -11.51 15.20
CA GLU A 62 -2.39 -10.60 14.58
C GLU A 62 -3.07 -9.68 13.55
N THR A 63 -2.45 -8.53 13.29
CA THR A 63 -2.69 -7.74 12.09
C THR A 63 -1.78 -8.24 10.97
N TYR A 64 -2.36 -8.49 9.80
CA TYR A 64 -1.62 -8.73 8.57
C TYR A 64 -1.42 -7.41 7.82
N GLY A 65 -0.18 -6.91 7.82
CA GLY A 65 0.21 -5.72 7.08
C GLY A 65 0.66 -6.08 5.67
N GLU A 66 0.03 -5.49 4.66
CA GLU A 66 0.47 -5.54 3.27
C GLU A 66 1.26 -4.28 2.92
N LEU A 67 2.54 -4.45 2.58
CA LEU A 67 3.42 -3.37 2.19
C LEU A 67 3.55 -3.33 0.67
N TYR A 68 3.10 -2.23 0.08
CA TYR A 68 3.12 -2.02 -1.37
C TYR A 68 4.25 -1.08 -1.73
N CYS A 69 5.15 -1.50 -2.62
CA CYS A 69 6.26 -0.66 -3.06
C CYS A 69 6.21 -0.39 -4.57
N LEU A 70 6.52 0.84 -4.94
CA LEU A 70 6.59 1.31 -6.31
C LEU A 70 8.00 1.77 -6.63
N PHE A 71 8.62 1.17 -7.65
CA PHE A 71 9.98 1.51 -8.08
C PHE A 71 10.11 1.53 -9.60
N ARG A 72 11.17 2.16 -10.09
CA ARG A 72 11.52 2.21 -11.51
C ARG A 72 12.51 1.11 -11.90
N PRO A 73 12.18 0.21 -12.85
CA PRO A 73 13.10 -0.82 -13.36
C PRO A 73 14.46 -0.33 -13.84
N SER A 74 14.55 0.89 -14.39
CA SER A 74 15.80 1.49 -14.88
C SER A 74 16.85 1.68 -13.79
N GLN A 75 16.43 1.64 -12.53
CA GLN A 75 17.32 1.74 -11.39
C GLN A 75 18.05 0.44 -11.08
N PHE A 76 17.75 -0.67 -11.75
CA PHE A 76 18.43 -1.95 -11.55
C PHE A 76 19.38 -2.24 -12.70
N VAL A 77 20.51 -2.89 -12.41
CA VAL A 77 21.41 -3.40 -13.45
C VAL A 77 20.78 -4.65 -14.07
N LEU A 78 20.52 -4.57 -15.38
CA LEU A 78 20.03 -5.69 -16.16
C LEU A 78 21.20 -6.45 -16.77
N GLU A 79 21.19 -7.76 -16.57
CA GLU A 79 22.09 -8.68 -17.27
C GLU A 79 21.40 -9.22 -18.52
N GLU A 80 22.11 -9.22 -19.65
CA GLU A 80 21.64 -9.91 -20.85
C GLU A 80 21.75 -11.42 -20.66
N ARG A 81 20.64 -12.12 -20.89
CA ARG A 81 20.53 -13.57 -20.98
C ARG A 81 20.43 -13.97 -22.47
N LYS A 82 20.40 -15.28 -22.72
CA LYS A 82 20.20 -15.79 -24.09
C LYS A 82 18.93 -15.19 -24.71
N ASP A 83 18.95 -14.99 -26.02
CA ASP A 83 17.82 -14.49 -26.81
C ASP A 83 17.40 -13.03 -26.55
N LYS A 84 18.35 -12.15 -26.18
CA LYS A 84 18.11 -10.71 -25.91
C LYS A 84 17.11 -10.46 -24.78
N LEU A 85 17.00 -11.41 -23.86
CA LEU A 85 16.23 -11.27 -22.64
C LEU A 85 17.08 -10.54 -21.60
N PHE A 86 16.61 -9.41 -21.09
CA PHE A 86 17.29 -8.66 -20.04
C PHE A 86 16.65 -8.99 -18.69
N GLN A 87 17.48 -9.33 -17.71
CA GLN A 87 17.06 -9.76 -16.38
C GLN A 87 17.70 -8.91 -15.28
N ALA A 88 16.88 -8.37 -14.38
CA ALA A 88 17.33 -7.79 -13.12
C ALA A 88 16.90 -8.68 -11.94
N ASN A 89 17.80 -8.88 -10.99
CA ASN A 89 17.49 -9.56 -9.73
C ASN A 89 17.54 -8.55 -8.59
N PHE A 90 16.50 -8.54 -7.75
CA PHE A 90 16.42 -7.63 -6.62
C PHE A 90 15.83 -8.32 -5.39
N ALA A 91 16.09 -7.77 -4.22
CA ALA A 91 15.48 -8.21 -2.97
C ALA A 91 14.65 -7.07 -2.35
N ILE A 92 13.54 -7.44 -1.73
CA ILE A 92 12.74 -6.58 -0.85
C ILE A 92 12.85 -7.18 0.54
N ASP A 93 13.51 -6.45 1.43
CA ASP A 93 13.66 -6.80 2.84
C ASP A 93 12.79 -5.87 3.67
N VAL A 94 12.13 -6.42 4.70
CA VAL A 94 11.30 -5.68 5.65
C VAL A 94 11.76 -6.03 7.06
N THR A 95 11.98 -5.00 7.87
CA THR A 95 12.25 -5.12 9.30
C THR A 95 11.20 -4.33 10.07
N VAL A 96 10.51 -4.98 11.00
CA VAL A 96 9.53 -4.35 11.88
C VAL A 96 10.13 -4.25 13.28
N ARG A 97 10.12 -3.04 13.84
CA ARG A 97 10.58 -2.75 15.20
C ARG A 97 9.44 -2.22 16.05
N ASP A 98 9.35 -2.69 17.29
CA ASP A 98 8.45 -2.11 18.29
C ASP A 98 8.92 -0.73 18.77
N GLU A 99 8.14 -0.08 19.63
CA GLU A 99 8.48 1.23 20.21
C GLU A 99 9.78 1.24 21.03
N LYS A 100 10.24 0.07 21.49
CA LYS A 100 11.51 -0.10 22.20
C LYS A 100 12.70 -0.32 21.25
N GLY A 101 12.45 -0.37 19.93
CA GLY A 101 13.45 -0.63 18.90
C GLY A 101 13.77 -2.12 18.69
N THR A 102 13.07 -3.01 19.39
CA THR A 102 13.24 -4.47 19.29
C THR A 102 12.72 -4.94 17.95
N VAL A 103 13.51 -5.74 17.23
CA VAL A 103 13.03 -6.40 16.00
C VAL A 103 12.01 -7.47 16.39
N VAL A 104 10.76 -7.27 15.98
CA VAL A 104 9.67 -8.23 16.25
C VAL A 104 9.35 -9.09 15.04
N ARG A 105 9.67 -8.62 13.83
CA ARG A 105 9.44 -9.35 12.59
C ARG A 105 10.43 -8.93 11.51
N THR A 106 10.83 -9.89 10.69
CA THR A 106 11.55 -9.66 9.44
C THR A 106 10.91 -10.46 8.31
N ALA A 107 10.91 -9.93 7.10
CA ALA A 107 10.54 -10.66 5.89
C ALA A 107 11.54 -10.31 4.78
N SER A 108 11.84 -11.26 3.91
CA SER A 108 12.72 -11.02 2.76
C SER A 108 12.18 -11.79 1.57
N GLN A 109 12.14 -11.14 0.42
CA GLN A 109 11.74 -11.77 -0.82
C GLN A 109 12.64 -11.33 -1.97
N GLN A 110 13.22 -12.31 -2.66
CA GLN A 110 13.92 -12.06 -3.91
C GLN A 110 12.94 -12.08 -5.08
N ARG A 111 13.27 -11.29 -6.10
CA ARG A 111 12.45 -11.06 -7.28
C ARG A 111 13.31 -10.98 -8.52
N THR A 112 12.68 -11.38 -9.61
CA THR A 112 13.25 -11.26 -10.95
C THR A 112 12.35 -10.36 -11.78
N PHE A 113 12.94 -9.38 -12.43
CA PHE A 113 12.31 -8.60 -13.49
C PHE A 113 12.94 -8.99 -14.83
N GLU A 114 12.10 -9.38 -15.78
CA GLU A 114 12.52 -9.77 -17.13
C GLU A 114 11.86 -8.88 -18.17
N THR A 115 12.62 -8.54 -19.21
CA THR A 115 12.09 -7.84 -20.39
C THR A 115 12.87 -8.21 -21.65
N ASP A 116 12.14 -8.40 -22.74
CA ASP A 116 12.66 -8.61 -24.10
C ASP A 116 12.88 -7.28 -24.85
N ARG A 117 12.66 -6.14 -24.18
CA ARG A 117 12.75 -4.80 -24.75
C ARG A 117 13.65 -3.93 -23.89
N PRO A 118 14.39 -2.98 -24.50
CA PRO A 118 15.06 -1.95 -23.72
C PRO A 118 14.05 -1.24 -22.82
N ILE A 119 14.47 -0.89 -21.61
CA ILE A 119 13.67 -0.02 -20.75
C ILE A 119 13.55 1.34 -21.45
N VAL A 120 12.36 1.64 -21.97
CA VAL A 120 12.11 2.89 -22.69
C VAL A 120 11.70 3.95 -21.69
N ILE A 121 12.61 4.89 -21.45
CA ILE A 121 12.29 6.19 -20.89
C ILE A 121 11.75 7.02 -22.06
N ASN A 122 10.48 7.43 -21.99
CA ASN A 122 9.90 8.19 -23.10
C ASN A 122 10.56 9.57 -23.22
N ARG A 123 10.26 10.33 -24.29
CA ARG A 123 10.83 11.67 -24.52
C ARG A 123 10.53 12.68 -23.39
N ARG A 124 9.59 12.36 -22.49
CA ARG A 124 9.21 13.16 -21.32
C ARG A 124 9.90 12.70 -20.03
N GLY A 125 10.80 11.73 -20.11
CA GLY A 125 11.46 11.17 -18.92
C GLY A 125 10.60 10.16 -18.15
N GLU A 126 9.44 9.76 -18.68
CA GLU A 126 8.53 8.85 -17.97
C GLU A 126 8.88 7.39 -18.28
N GLU A 127 8.88 6.58 -17.22
CA GLU A 127 9.11 5.15 -17.26
C GLU A 127 7.91 4.40 -16.67
N ARG A 128 7.64 3.18 -17.17
CA ARG A 128 6.69 2.28 -16.50
C ARG A 128 7.25 1.81 -15.16
N VAL A 129 6.70 2.35 -14.10
CA VAL A 129 6.92 1.87 -12.73
C VAL A 129 6.48 0.42 -12.54
N LYS A 130 7.11 -0.26 -11.60
CA LYS A 130 6.75 -1.59 -11.13
C LYS A 130 6.24 -1.52 -9.70
N LEU A 131 5.19 -2.30 -9.48
CA LEU A 131 4.52 -2.45 -8.20
C LEU A 131 4.83 -3.84 -7.66
N ASP A 132 5.23 -3.93 -6.40
CA ASP A 132 5.39 -5.20 -5.70
C ASP A 132 4.71 -5.14 -4.32
N LEU A 133 4.57 -6.30 -3.71
CA LEU A 133 3.89 -6.54 -2.44
C LEU A 133 4.72 -7.51 -1.59
N ILE A 134 4.86 -7.19 -0.31
CA ILE A 134 5.34 -8.11 0.72
C ILE A 134 4.46 -7.98 1.95
N GLY A 135 4.10 -9.12 2.55
CA GLY A 135 3.23 -9.18 3.73
C GLY A 135 4.01 -9.47 5.02
N VAL A 136 3.54 -8.93 6.14
CA VAL A 136 4.04 -9.22 7.49
C VAL A 136 2.88 -9.37 8.46
N SER A 137 2.99 -10.30 9.42
CA SER A 137 2.02 -10.42 10.52
C SER A 137 2.67 -10.02 11.85
N VAL A 138 1.97 -9.18 12.60
CA VAL A 138 2.42 -8.63 13.89
C VAL A 138 1.26 -8.57 14.87
N SER A 139 1.55 -8.71 16.15
CA SER A 139 0.56 -8.44 17.20
C SER A 139 0.06 -6.98 17.14
N PRO A 140 -1.08 -6.66 17.75
CA PRO A 140 -1.55 -5.28 17.82
C PRO A 140 -0.55 -4.36 18.52
N GLY A 141 -0.34 -3.16 18.00
CA GLY A 141 0.63 -2.20 18.53
C GLY A 141 1.14 -1.18 17.51
N VAL A 142 2.08 -0.33 17.94
CA VAL A 142 2.72 0.68 17.08
C VAL A 142 4.13 0.21 16.71
N TYR A 143 4.43 0.29 15.41
CA TYR A 143 5.69 -0.22 14.86
C TYR A 143 6.39 0.79 13.95
N ARG A 144 7.72 0.74 13.95
CA ARG A 144 8.57 1.33 12.91
C ARG A 144 8.88 0.24 11.88
N VAL A 145 8.36 0.40 10.68
CA VAL A 145 8.57 -0.50 9.55
C VAL A 145 9.64 0.09 8.65
N GLU A 146 10.70 -0.67 8.42
CA GLU A 146 11.78 -0.34 7.50
C GLU A 146 11.74 -1.30 6.31
N MET A 147 11.62 -0.75 5.11
CA MET A 147 11.71 -1.49 3.86
C MET A 147 13.03 -1.15 3.17
N THR A 148 13.74 -2.17 2.72
CA THR A 148 14.96 -2.03 1.93
C THR A 148 14.79 -2.74 0.60
N VAL A 149 15.04 -2.02 -0.50
CA VAL A 149 15.08 -2.59 -1.85
C VAL A 149 16.53 -2.65 -2.30
N LYS A 150 17.00 -3.82 -2.73
CA LYS A 150 18.40 -4.06 -3.10
C LYS A 150 18.51 -4.57 -4.52
N ASP A 151 19.36 -3.95 -5.32
CA ASP A 151 19.83 -4.49 -6.61
C ASP A 151 20.92 -5.53 -6.33
N LEU A 152 20.60 -6.81 -6.59
CA LEU A 152 21.52 -7.92 -6.29
C LEU A 152 22.68 -8.01 -7.28
N ASN A 153 22.55 -7.37 -8.45
CA ASN A 153 23.58 -7.35 -9.47
C ASN A 153 24.59 -6.21 -9.21
N ALA A 154 24.12 -5.06 -8.71
CA ALA A 154 24.96 -3.86 -8.48
C ALA A 154 25.33 -3.58 -7.02
N LYS A 155 24.74 -4.31 -6.05
CA LYS A 155 24.85 -4.07 -4.59
C LYS A 155 24.44 -2.65 -4.17
N ARG A 156 23.55 -2.02 -4.92
CA ARG A 156 22.93 -0.73 -4.57
C ARG A 156 21.65 -0.97 -3.79
N GLU A 157 21.32 -0.06 -2.88
CA GLU A 157 20.10 -0.17 -2.09
C GLU A 157 19.41 1.17 -1.84
N GLY A 158 18.12 1.09 -1.60
CA GLY A 158 17.32 2.17 -1.03
C GLY A 158 16.62 1.70 0.23
N VAL A 159 16.39 2.61 1.17
CA VAL A 159 15.72 2.33 2.44
C VAL A 159 14.62 3.36 2.66
N ALA A 160 13.43 2.89 3.01
CA ALA A 160 12.30 3.73 3.38
C ALA A 160 11.76 3.29 4.74
N VAL A 161 11.26 4.23 5.53
CA VAL A 161 10.78 3.98 6.89
C VAL A 161 9.40 4.60 7.06
N LYS A 162 8.47 3.86 7.65
CA LYS A 162 7.11 4.31 7.93
C LYS A 162 6.63 3.80 9.29
N THR A 163 5.83 4.59 9.98
CA THR A 163 5.08 4.17 11.16
C THR A 163 3.89 3.31 10.73
N PHE A 164 3.68 2.17 11.40
CA PHE A 164 2.53 1.29 11.18
C PHE A 164 1.78 1.07 12.49
N MET A 165 0.48 1.35 12.47
CA MET A 165 -0.43 1.08 13.59
C MET A 165 -1.16 -0.22 13.28
N ALA A 166 -0.81 -1.28 13.99
CA ALA A 166 -1.46 -2.57 13.86
C ALA A 166 -2.68 -2.63 14.79
N ASP A 167 -3.87 -2.54 14.21
CA ASP A 167 -5.11 -2.54 14.97
C ASP A 167 -5.44 -3.91 15.60
N PRO A 168 -6.06 -3.94 16.78
CA PRO A 168 -6.53 -5.17 17.35
C PRO A 168 -7.83 -5.64 16.68
N TYR A 169 -7.78 -6.79 16.01
CA TYR A 169 -8.96 -7.44 15.44
C TYR A 169 -9.56 -8.45 16.42
N TYR A 170 -10.47 -8.00 17.28
CA TYR A 170 -11.16 -8.88 18.24
C TYR A 170 -12.23 -9.77 17.57
N GLU A 171 -12.66 -10.82 18.26
CA GLU A 171 -13.81 -11.61 17.83
C GLU A 171 -15.13 -10.98 18.29
N GLY A 172 -16.17 -11.07 17.46
CA GLY A 172 -17.54 -10.69 17.82
C GLY A 172 -17.92 -9.20 17.68
N GLY A 173 -16.98 -8.32 17.33
CA GLY A 173 -17.25 -6.91 17.06
C GLY A 173 -17.22 -6.55 15.57
N LEU A 174 -17.98 -5.52 15.18
CA LEU A 174 -17.88 -4.90 13.85
C LEU A 174 -16.55 -4.14 13.75
N MET A 175 -15.74 -4.47 12.75
CA MET A 175 -14.44 -3.84 12.51
C MET A 175 -14.24 -3.58 11.02
N ILE A 176 -13.33 -2.66 10.72
CA ILE A 176 -12.87 -2.39 9.36
C ILE A 176 -11.36 -2.55 9.30
N SER A 177 -10.84 -2.93 8.13
CA SER A 177 -9.40 -2.84 7.86
C SER A 177 -8.96 -1.39 7.65
N ASP A 178 -7.66 -1.18 7.53
CA ASP A 178 -7.12 0.05 6.98
C ASP A 178 -7.67 0.32 5.57
N LEU A 179 -7.66 1.60 5.19
CA LEU A 179 -7.99 2.04 3.84
C LEU A 179 -6.81 1.82 2.89
N GLN A 180 -7.00 0.95 1.90
CA GLN A 180 -6.05 0.76 0.82
C GLN A 180 -6.44 1.61 -0.40
N PHE A 181 -5.63 2.62 -0.70
CA PHE A 181 -5.73 3.38 -1.94
C PHE A 181 -5.31 2.52 -3.12
N SER A 182 -6.13 2.52 -4.18
CA SER A 182 -6.01 1.61 -5.31
C SER A 182 -6.23 2.32 -6.64
N THR A 183 -5.52 1.89 -7.68
CA THR A 183 -5.69 2.39 -9.05
C THR A 183 -6.73 1.60 -9.83
N GLN A 184 -7.03 0.37 -9.41
CA GLN A 184 -8.01 -0.50 -10.05
C GLN A 184 -8.56 -1.51 -9.05
N ILE A 185 -9.87 -1.75 -9.12
CA ILE A 185 -10.56 -2.88 -8.48
C ILE A 185 -11.43 -3.55 -9.54
N LYS A 186 -11.28 -4.85 -9.73
CA LYS A 186 -12.12 -5.63 -10.66
C LYS A 186 -12.28 -7.08 -10.17
N PRO A 187 -13.34 -7.80 -10.57
CA PRO A 187 -13.44 -9.24 -10.32
C PRO A 187 -12.25 -10.01 -10.90
N GLU A 188 -11.77 -10.99 -10.16
CA GLU A 188 -10.70 -11.90 -10.54
C GLU A 188 -10.87 -13.22 -9.79
N ALA A 189 -11.36 -14.24 -10.49
CA ALA A 189 -11.63 -15.55 -9.90
C ALA A 189 -10.34 -16.37 -9.70
N THR A 190 -9.25 -16.00 -10.39
CA THR A 190 -7.98 -16.73 -10.29
C THR A 190 -7.12 -16.13 -9.19
N PRO A 191 -6.47 -16.94 -8.33
CA PRO A 191 -5.49 -16.42 -7.40
C PRO A 191 -4.37 -15.66 -8.13
N VAL A 192 -4.22 -14.38 -7.81
CA VAL A 192 -3.20 -13.48 -8.37
C VAL A 192 -2.50 -12.74 -7.24
N ARG A 193 -1.31 -12.17 -7.50
CA ARG A 193 -0.48 -11.53 -6.47
C ARG A 193 -1.22 -10.43 -5.68
N PHE A 194 -2.03 -9.64 -6.36
CA PHE A 194 -2.84 -8.57 -5.76
C PHE A 194 -4.32 -8.98 -5.60
N GLY A 195 -4.54 -10.29 -5.44
CA GLY A 195 -5.86 -10.88 -5.32
C GLY A 195 -6.36 -10.79 -3.88
N LYS A 196 -7.60 -10.32 -3.71
CA LYS A 196 -8.30 -10.25 -2.42
C LYS A 196 -9.74 -10.65 -2.61
N ASN A 197 -10.17 -11.77 -2.01
CA ASN A 197 -11.56 -12.22 -2.02
C ASN A 197 -12.23 -12.17 -3.41
N GLU A 198 -11.61 -12.81 -4.41
CA GLU A 198 -12.06 -12.84 -5.82
C GLU A 198 -12.05 -11.47 -6.52
N LEU A 199 -11.29 -10.51 -6.00
CA LEU A 199 -11.01 -9.22 -6.64
C LEU A 199 -9.52 -9.10 -6.93
N LEU A 200 -9.19 -8.50 -8.08
CA LEU A 200 -7.88 -7.89 -8.29
C LEU A 200 -7.94 -6.46 -7.77
N VAL A 201 -7.14 -6.15 -6.75
CA VAL A 201 -7.05 -4.82 -6.13
C VAL A 201 -5.64 -4.29 -6.36
N ILE A 202 -5.45 -3.47 -7.40
CA ILE A 202 -4.12 -2.91 -7.73
C ILE A 202 -3.86 -1.68 -6.86
N PRO A 203 -2.87 -1.72 -5.94
CA PRO A 203 -2.61 -0.60 -5.03
C PRO A 203 -2.15 0.67 -5.76
N ASN A 204 -2.33 1.80 -5.09
CA ASN A 204 -1.81 3.12 -5.45
C ASN A 204 -0.94 3.65 -4.30
N PRO A 205 0.30 3.15 -4.13
CA PRO A 205 1.12 3.51 -2.96
C PRO A 205 1.45 5.01 -2.90
N MET A 206 1.46 5.69 -4.04
CA MET A 206 1.70 7.14 -4.10
C MET A 206 0.46 7.99 -3.80
N ARG A 207 -0.73 7.38 -3.75
CA ARG A 207 -2.02 8.06 -3.55
C ARG A 207 -2.28 9.21 -4.53
N ILE A 208 -1.73 9.10 -5.74
CA ILE A 208 -1.92 10.11 -6.80
C ILE A 208 -3.28 9.91 -7.47
N PHE A 209 -4.11 10.94 -7.49
CA PHE A 209 -5.41 11.00 -8.16
C PHE A 209 -5.41 11.91 -9.41
N GLU A 210 -4.27 12.54 -9.73
CA GLU A 210 -4.12 13.48 -10.84
C GLU A 210 -3.13 12.96 -11.89
N LYS A 211 -3.37 13.27 -13.16
CA LYS A 211 -2.32 13.23 -14.18
C LYS A 211 -1.71 14.63 -14.29
N TRP A 212 -0.39 14.72 -14.15
CA TRP A 212 0.34 15.96 -14.45
C TRP A 212 0.08 16.38 -15.89
N VAL A 213 -0.03 17.70 -16.07
CA VAL A 213 -0.30 18.38 -17.34
C VAL A 213 0.57 17.79 -18.46
N GLU A 214 -0.05 17.21 -19.48
CA GLU A 214 0.65 16.52 -20.57
C GLU A 214 1.42 17.49 -21.48
N THR A 215 1.09 18.79 -21.45
CA THR A 215 1.69 19.83 -22.31
C THR A 215 1.77 21.16 -21.56
N PRO A 216 2.96 21.77 -21.38
CA PRO A 216 3.05 23.12 -20.81
C PRO A 216 2.19 24.10 -21.61
N GLY A 217 1.14 24.64 -21.00
CA GLY A 217 0.17 25.56 -21.63
C GLY A 217 -1.21 24.97 -21.94
N ASP A 218 -1.41 23.66 -21.79
CA ASP A 218 -2.72 23.02 -21.86
C ASP A 218 -3.22 22.74 -20.43
N SER A 219 -4.08 23.62 -19.91
CA SER A 219 -4.62 23.53 -18.55
C SER A 219 -5.72 22.45 -18.40
N THR A 220 -5.76 21.44 -19.27
CA THR A 220 -6.75 20.36 -19.17
C THR A 220 -6.30 19.28 -18.20
N PHE A 221 -6.84 19.37 -16.98
CA PHE A 221 -6.72 18.34 -15.95
C PHE A 221 -7.43 17.05 -16.38
N LYS A 222 -6.73 15.91 -16.32
CA LYS A 222 -7.34 14.58 -16.42
C LYS A 222 -7.24 13.88 -15.07
N SER A 223 -8.33 13.91 -14.31
CA SER A 223 -8.46 13.14 -13.08
C SER A 223 -8.37 11.65 -13.39
N LYS A 224 -7.62 10.89 -12.59
CA LYS A 224 -7.74 9.44 -12.56
C LYS A 224 -8.64 9.06 -11.40
N THR A 225 -9.57 8.13 -11.64
CA THR A 225 -10.34 7.53 -10.56
C THR A 225 -9.40 6.84 -9.59
N MET A 226 -9.49 7.21 -8.32
CA MET A 226 -8.85 6.51 -7.22
C MET A 226 -9.91 5.70 -6.50
N TYR A 227 -9.61 4.42 -6.28
CA TYR A 227 -10.46 3.52 -5.53
C TYR A 227 -9.93 3.41 -4.10
N VAL A 228 -10.84 3.17 -3.16
CA VAL A 228 -10.49 2.80 -1.79
C VAL A 228 -11.02 1.40 -1.55
N TYR A 229 -10.13 0.49 -1.15
CA TYR A 229 -10.47 -0.86 -0.73
C TYR A 229 -10.34 -0.95 0.79
N PHE A 230 -11.29 -1.65 1.43
CA PHE A 230 -11.22 -2.04 2.83
C PHE A 230 -12.09 -3.28 3.04
N GLU A 231 -11.82 -4.01 4.11
CA GLU A 231 -12.59 -5.18 4.52
C GLU A 231 -13.42 -4.84 5.76
N MET A 232 -14.59 -5.47 5.86
CA MET A 232 -15.46 -5.37 7.03
C MET A 232 -15.55 -6.73 7.70
N TYR A 233 -15.34 -6.77 9.01
CA TYR A 233 -15.34 -7.98 9.81
C TYR A 233 -16.46 -7.96 10.85
N GLY A 234 -16.86 -9.14 11.32
CA GLY A 234 -17.89 -9.28 12.36
C GLY A 234 -19.31 -9.00 11.86
N LEU A 235 -19.54 -9.01 10.55
CA LEU A 235 -20.87 -8.91 9.98
C LEU A 235 -21.67 -10.19 10.27
N SER A 236 -22.90 -10.02 10.73
CA SER A 236 -23.88 -11.10 10.84
C SER A 236 -24.86 -11.01 9.66
N PRO A 237 -25.25 -12.13 9.05
CA PRO A 237 -26.31 -12.12 8.06
C PRO A 237 -27.59 -11.52 8.63
N GLY A 238 -28.28 -10.72 7.81
CA GLY A 238 -29.62 -10.29 8.15
C GLY A 238 -30.58 -11.47 8.12
N THR A 239 -31.70 -11.34 8.83
CA THR A 239 -32.84 -12.23 8.65
C THR A 239 -33.81 -11.62 7.64
N SER A 240 -34.79 -12.40 7.19
CA SER A 240 -35.89 -11.89 6.35
C SER A 240 -36.73 -10.80 7.05
N GLU A 241 -36.70 -10.76 8.38
CA GLU A 241 -37.43 -9.77 9.20
C GLU A 241 -36.57 -8.54 9.56
N MET A 242 -35.25 -8.72 9.65
CA MET A 242 -34.28 -7.66 9.87
C MET A 242 -33.12 -7.81 8.86
N PRO A 243 -33.22 -7.18 7.68
CA PRO A 243 -32.12 -7.18 6.73
C PRO A 243 -30.88 -6.55 7.38
N ALA A 244 -29.71 -7.13 7.14
CA ALA A 244 -28.45 -6.60 7.66
C ALA A 244 -28.20 -5.24 7.00
N THR A 245 -28.19 -4.20 7.81
CA THR A 245 -27.86 -2.84 7.40
C THR A 245 -26.62 -2.38 8.16
N TYR A 246 -25.73 -1.65 7.49
CA TYR A 246 -24.58 -1.01 8.10
C TYR A 246 -24.40 0.37 7.47
N ASN A 247 -23.86 1.31 8.25
CA ASN A 247 -23.51 2.65 7.78
C ASN A 247 -21.99 2.82 7.88
N VAL A 248 -21.36 3.23 6.78
CA VAL A 248 -19.94 3.59 6.75
C VAL A 248 -19.84 5.10 6.63
N SER A 249 -19.19 5.74 7.59
CA SER A 249 -18.84 7.16 7.55
C SER A 249 -17.33 7.30 7.74
N TYR A 250 -16.67 7.95 6.79
CA TYR A 250 -15.26 8.32 6.91
C TYR A 250 -15.15 9.84 6.99
N ARG A 251 -14.16 10.31 7.73
CA ARG A 251 -13.72 11.70 7.74
C ARG A 251 -12.25 11.70 7.38
N LEU A 252 -11.94 12.19 6.18
CA LEU A 252 -10.58 12.42 5.71
C LEU A 252 -10.11 13.80 6.17
#